data_AF-A0AA36M337-F1
#
_entry.id   AF-A0AA36M337-F1
#
_cell.length_a   1.000
_cell.length_b   1.000
_cell.length_c   1.000
_cell.angle_alpha   90.00
_cell.angle_beta   90.00
_cell.angle_gamma   90.00
#
_symmetry.space_group_name_H-M   'P 1'
#
loop_
_entity.id
_entity.type
_entity.pdbx_description
1 polymer ?
#
loop_
_entity_poly.entity_id
_entity_poly.type
_entity_poly.pdbx_seq_one_letter_code
_entity_poly.pdbx_strand_id
1 'polypeptide(L)'
;MASVGCVALLVLTIIANAAQTSQTEVCPHKKGMTDVIRNITLELHNSYRSDLALGKVKNHDGSLLPQAGAMMQMHYLCELEDIAYNEASNCPTSEIPREVVGPLEEENFAMIPMTNASHAKNAIKQAIRKWWSAVQTDPTSYDRQFHVMERHTNSPLMSFIRMAWHETWGIGCGVKKCDDHYTIICRYRWGITLNTPLYWQGAPCSECWDKDTCNPSIGLCLE
;
A
#
# COMPACT_ATOMS: atom_id res chain seq x y z
N MET A 1 17.34 -39.84 -72.28
CA MET A 1 17.74 -38.43 -72.02
C MET A 1 16.46 -37.60 -71.91
N ALA A 2 16.38 -36.70 -70.93
CA ALA A 2 15.23 -35.88 -70.44
C ALA A 2 14.12 -36.71 -69.74
N SER A 3 13.77 -36.59 -68.44
CA SER A 3 13.66 -35.52 -67.41
C SER A 3 12.40 -34.65 -67.49
N VAL A 4 11.37 -34.99 -66.70
CA VAL A 4 10.36 -34.08 -66.09
C VAL A 4 9.84 -34.89 -64.87
N GLY A 5 9.87 -34.50 -63.60
CA GLY A 5 9.81 -33.18 -62.97
C GLY A 5 8.68 -33.26 -61.94
N CYS A 6 8.92 -33.89 -60.79
CA CYS A 6 7.93 -34.01 -59.71
C CYS A 6 7.97 -32.72 -58.87
N VAL A 7 6.94 -31.88 -58.99
CA VAL A 7 6.82 -30.65 -58.21
C VAL A 7 6.29 -31.01 -56.82
N ALA A 8 7.17 -31.03 -55.82
CA ALA A 8 6.78 -31.11 -54.42
C ALA A 8 6.30 -29.73 -53.95
N LEU A 9 5.00 -29.61 -53.63
CA LEU A 9 4.46 -28.43 -52.95
C LEU A 9 5.00 -28.39 -51.52
N LEU A 10 5.91 -27.45 -51.24
CA LEU A 10 6.32 -27.09 -49.89
C LEU A 10 5.22 -26.23 -49.26
N VAL A 11 4.39 -26.84 -48.39
CA VAL A 11 3.50 -26.11 -47.49
C VAL A 11 4.35 -25.58 -46.33
N LEU A 12 4.76 -24.31 -46.41
CA LEU A 12 5.38 -23.60 -45.30
C LEU A 12 4.31 -23.37 -44.21
N THR A 13 4.32 -24.18 -43.16
CA THR A 13 3.58 -23.89 -41.94
C THR A 13 4.23 -22.71 -41.22
N ILE A 14 3.60 -21.54 -41.29
CA ILE A 14 3.94 -20.39 -40.47
C ILE A 14 3.56 -20.74 -39.03
N ILE A 15 4.52 -21.10 -38.20
CA ILE A 15 4.32 -21.16 -36.75
C ILE A 15 4.24 -19.71 -36.27
N ALA A 16 3.04 -19.22 -36.01
CA ALA A 16 2.86 -17.98 -35.29
C ALA A 16 3.35 -18.20 -33.85
N ASN A 17 4.54 -17.69 -33.52
CA ASN A 17 4.95 -17.58 -32.12
C ASN A 17 3.99 -16.60 -31.44
N ALA A 18 3.04 -17.12 -30.66
CA ALA A 18 2.30 -16.31 -29.71
C ALA A 18 3.33 -15.73 -28.73
N ALA A 19 3.53 -14.41 -28.75
CA ALA A 19 4.29 -13.71 -27.73
C ALA A 19 3.55 -13.90 -26.40
N GLN A 20 4.04 -14.83 -25.60
CA GLN A 20 3.52 -15.05 -24.26
C GLN A 20 3.96 -13.84 -23.44
N THR A 21 3.05 -12.91 -23.21
CA THR A 21 3.26 -11.77 -22.31
C THR A 21 3.47 -12.33 -20.90
N SER A 22 4.73 -12.53 -20.53
CA SER A 22 5.16 -12.74 -19.16
C SER A 22 4.80 -11.48 -18.37
N GLN A 23 3.65 -11.47 -17.70
CA GLN A 23 3.43 -10.51 -16.62
C GLN A 23 4.49 -10.81 -15.57
N THR A 24 5.39 -9.86 -15.35
CA THR A 24 6.41 -9.95 -14.31
C THR A 24 5.71 -10.03 -12.96
N GLU A 25 5.89 -11.14 -12.25
CA GLU A 25 5.35 -11.35 -10.91
C GLU A 25 5.87 -10.27 -9.94
N VAL A 26 5.00 -9.73 -9.06
CA VAL A 26 5.39 -8.63 -8.16
C VAL A 26 6.41 -9.11 -7.13
N CYS A 27 6.19 -10.28 -6.55
CA CYS A 27 7.13 -10.93 -5.62
C CYS A 27 7.26 -12.42 -5.94
N PRO A 28 8.48 -12.99 -5.98
CA PRO A 28 8.73 -14.35 -6.49
C PRO A 28 8.16 -15.48 -5.61
N HIS A 29 7.74 -15.19 -4.38
CA HIS A 29 7.21 -16.18 -3.44
C HIS A 29 5.69 -16.00 -3.27
N LYS A 30 4.93 -17.07 -3.52
CA LYS A 30 3.46 -17.08 -3.34
C LYS A 30 3.08 -17.79 -2.04
N LYS A 31 3.43 -17.20 -0.90
CA LYS A 31 2.99 -17.68 0.42
C LYS A 31 1.49 -17.38 0.66
N GLY A 32 0.59 -17.73 -0.25
CA GLY A 32 -0.83 -17.32 -0.16
C GLY A 32 -1.11 -15.83 -0.45
N MET A 33 -0.07 -15.00 -0.52
CA MET A 33 -0.12 -13.67 -1.14
C MET A 33 -0.10 -13.80 -2.67
N THR A 34 -1.00 -13.07 -3.32
CA THR A 34 -1.16 -13.05 -4.79
C THR A 34 -0.94 -11.64 -5.29
N ASP A 35 -0.52 -11.48 -6.54
CA ASP A 35 -0.35 -10.16 -7.15
C ASP A 35 -1.63 -9.33 -7.14
N VAL A 36 -2.80 -9.98 -7.17
CA VAL A 36 -4.10 -9.30 -6.97
C VAL A 36 -4.17 -8.61 -5.62
N ILE A 37 -3.75 -9.28 -4.53
CA ILE A 37 -3.74 -8.69 -3.19
C ILE A 37 -2.70 -7.58 -3.11
N ARG A 38 -1.49 -7.81 -3.66
CA ARG A 38 -0.39 -6.83 -3.67
C ARG A 38 -0.80 -5.54 -4.39
N ASN A 39 -1.38 -5.67 -5.57
CA ASN A 39 -1.84 -4.53 -6.37
C ASN A 39 -2.98 -3.80 -5.67
N ILE A 40 -3.99 -4.50 -5.14
CA ILE A 40 -5.07 -3.87 -4.35
C ILE A 40 -4.50 -3.08 -3.18
N THR A 41 -3.53 -3.65 -2.45
CA THR A 41 -2.88 -2.97 -1.33
C THR A 41 -2.20 -1.70 -1.79
N LEU A 42 -1.32 -1.80 -2.79
CA LEU A 42 -0.54 -0.66 -3.28
C LEU A 42 -1.43 0.45 -3.85
N GLU A 43 -2.40 0.07 -4.69
CA GLU A 43 -3.33 0.99 -5.33
C GLU A 43 -4.17 1.75 -4.32
N LEU A 44 -4.73 1.07 -3.29
CA LEU A 44 -5.55 1.74 -2.30
C LEU A 44 -4.73 2.68 -1.42
N HIS A 45 -3.52 2.31 -0.99
CA HIS A 45 -2.67 3.20 -0.20
C HIS A 45 -2.29 4.44 -1.00
N ASN A 46 -1.80 4.27 -2.23
CA ASN A 46 -1.42 5.40 -3.08
C ASN A 46 -2.61 6.25 -3.50
N SER A 47 -3.79 5.67 -3.74
CA SER A 47 -5.02 6.43 -4.00
C SER A 47 -5.40 7.30 -2.80
N TYR A 48 -5.34 6.76 -1.59
CA TYR A 48 -5.65 7.51 -0.38
C TYR A 48 -4.63 8.61 -0.10
N ARG A 49 -3.33 8.32 -0.27
CA ARG A 49 -2.26 9.31 -0.15
C ARG A 49 -2.40 10.42 -1.20
N SER A 50 -2.78 10.08 -2.43
CA SER A 50 -3.08 11.04 -3.50
C SER A 50 -4.27 11.92 -3.12
N ASP A 51 -5.37 11.34 -2.63
CA ASP A 51 -6.52 12.13 -2.19
C ASP A 51 -6.16 13.07 -1.04
N LEU A 52 -5.30 12.64 -0.11
CA LEU A 52 -4.79 13.50 0.97
C LEU A 52 -3.92 14.62 0.41
N ALA A 53 -2.95 14.29 -0.44
CA ALA A 53 -2.04 15.27 -1.04
C ALA A 53 -2.78 16.35 -1.81
N LEU A 54 -3.85 15.97 -2.52
CA LEU A 54 -4.71 16.88 -3.28
C LEU A 54 -5.76 17.62 -2.42
N GLY A 55 -5.83 17.36 -1.11
CA GLY A 55 -6.76 18.03 -0.18
C GLY A 55 -8.22 17.58 -0.32
N LYS A 56 -8.46 16.30 -0.63
CA LYS A 56 -9.80 15.73 -0.87
C LYS A 56 -10.33 14.91 0.31
N VAL A 57 -9.50 14.65 1.32
CA VAL A 57 -9.86 13.83 2.48
C VAL A 57 -10.61 14.68 3.48
N LYS A 58 -11.75 14.17 3.98
CA LYS A 58 -12.53 14.85 5.02
C LYS A 58 -12.01 14.49 6.42
N ASN A 59 -11.94 15.50 7.27
CA ASN A 59 -11.77 15.35 8.72
C ASN A 59 -13.10 14.95 9.40
N HIS A 60 -13.04 14.67 10.69
CA HIS A 60 -14.22 14.35 11.53
C HIS A 60 -15.34 15.41 11.44
N ASP A 61 -15.00 16.71 11.40
CA ASP A 61 -15.97 17.81 11.32
C ASP A 61 -16.49 18.06 9.88
N GLY A 62 -16.06 17.26 8.90
CA GLY A 62 -16.42 17.40 7.50
C GLY A 62 -15.59 18.41 6.71
N SER A 63 -14.70 19.16 7.35
CA SER A 63 -13.71 19.99 6.67
C SER A 63 -12.74 19.14 5.84
N LEU A 64 -12.11 19.72 4.84
CA LEU A 64 -11.08 19.03 4.06
C LEU A 64 -9.71 19.20 4.73
N LEU A 65 -8.94 18.12 4.76
CA LEU A 65 -7.56 18.17 5.23
C LEU A 65 -6.70 19.01 4.28
N PRO A 66 -5.71 19.75 4.81
CA PRO A 66 -4.77 20.51 3.99
C PRO A 66 -4.03 19.65 2.97
N GLN A 67 -3.63 20.26 1.86
CA GLN A 67 -2.81 19.62 0.84
C GLN A 67 -1.42 19.27 1.37
N ALA A 68 -0.82 18.22 0.82
CA ALA A 68 0.53 17.79 1.17
C ALA A 68 1.52 18.16 0.07
N GLY A 69 2.58 18.89 0.43
CA GLY A 69 3.60 19.33 -0.51
C GLY A 69 4.59 18.24 -0.92
N ALA A 70 4.77 17.21 -0.09
CA ALA A 70 5.80 16.17 -0.27
C ALA A 70 5.31 14.77 0.15
N MET A 71 4.20 14.31 -0.40
CA MET A 71 3.67 12.97 -0.11
C MET A 71 4.36 11.92 -0.98
N MET A 72 5.16 11.02 -0.41
CA MET A 72 5.83 9.98 -1.20
C MET A 72 4.84 8.97 -1.78
N GLN A 73 5.07 8.55 -3.02
CA GLN A 73 4.43 7.37 -3.60
C GLN A 73 5.04 6.12 -2.96
N MET A 74 4.18 5.19 -2.55
CA MET A 74 4.61 3.90 -2.05
C MET A 74 4.93 2.93 -3.20
N HIS A 75 5.93 2.08 -2.98
CA HIS A 75 6.28 0.90 -3.77
C HIS A 75 6.03 -0.38 -2.96
N TYR A 76 5.73 -1.48 -3.64
CA TYR A 76 5.54 -2.76 -2.97
C TYR A 76 6.90 -3.42 -2.69
N LEU A 77 7.16 -3.75 -1.43
CA LEU A 77 8.41 -4.32 -0.95
C LEU A 77 8.19 -5.76 -0.48
N CYS A 78 8.76 -6.71 -1.21
CA CYS A 78 8.56 -8.14 -0.96
C CYS A 78 9.17 -8.58 0.38
N GLU A 79 10.24 -7.95 0.84
CA GLU A 79 10.85 -8.26 2.14
C GLU A 79 9.95 -7.83 3.31
N LEU A 80 9.18 -6.74 3.15
CA LEU A 80 8.18 -6.34 4.13
C LEU A 80 6.96 -7.27 4.12
N GLU A 81 6.54 -7.75 2.94
CA GLU A 81 5.52 -8.79 2.82
C GLU A 81 5.94 -10.06 3.56
N ASP A 82 7.19 -10.49 3.40
CA ASP A 82 7.67 -11.73 4.03
C ASP A 82 7.61 -11.66 5.55
N ILE A 83 8.01 -10.53 6.15
CA ILE A 83 7.89 -10.27 7.59
C ILE A 83 6.41 -10.30 8.00
N ALA A 84 5.59 -9.48 7.35
CA ALA A 84 4.17 -9.34 7.67
C ALA A 84 3.39 -10.66 7.54
N TYR A 85 3.68 -11.45 6.51
CA TYR A 85 3.03 -12.73 6.28
C TYR A 85 3.46 -13.79 7.29
N ASN A 86 4.74 -13.84 7.64
CA ASN A 86 5.22 -14.76 8.67
C ASN A 86 4.57 -14.44 10.02
N GLU A 87 4.42 -13.16 10.36
CA GLU A 87 3.73 -12.74 11.57
C GLU A 87 2.24 -13.07 11.54
N ALA A 88 1.54 -12.70 10.46
CA ALA A 88 0.11 -13.00 10.30
C ALA A 88 -0.17 -14.52 10.32
N SER A 89 0.79 -15.34 9.88
CA SER A 89 0.70 -16.80 9.89
C SER A 89 0.59 -17.41 11.30
N ASN A 90 1.00 -16.67 12.33
CA ASN A 90 0.83 -17.07 13.73
C ASN A 90 -0.56 -16.75 14.28
N CYS A 91 -1.44 -16.12 13.49
CA CYS A 91 -2.77 -15.68 13.90
C CYS A 91 -2.78 -14.87 15.21
N PRO A 92 -1.94 -13.83 15.34
CA PRO A 92 -1.96 -12.97 16.52
C PRO A 92 -3.32 -12.27 16.67
N THR A 93 -3.69 -11.97 17.92
CA THR A 93 -4.95 -11.32 18.28
C THR A 93 -4.81 -9.82 18.55
N SER A 94 -3.59 -9.29 18.48
CA SER A 94 -3.26 -7.87 18.66
C SER A 94 -2.03 -7.49 17.83
N GLU A 95 -1.85 -6.19 17.59
CA GLU A 95 -0.60 -5.65 17.04
C GLU A 95 0.55 -5.83 18.04
N ILE A 96 1.78 -5.88 17.54
CA ILE A 96 2.98 -5.85 18.38
C ILE A 96 3.34 -4.42 18.79
N PRO A 97 4.04 -4.22 19.93
CA PRO A 97 4.51 -2.89 20.31
C PRO A 97 5.43 -2.29 19.25
N ARG A 98 5.32 -0.98 19.03
CA ARG A 98 6.12 -0.24 18.03
C ARG A 98 7.63 -0.40 18.24
N GLU A 99 8.06 -0.57 19.48
CA GLU A 99 9.46 -0.78 19.83
C GLU A 99 9.99 -2.12 19.30
N VAL A 100 9.10 -3.12 19.15
CA VAL A 100 9.42 -4.43 18.56
C VAL A 100 9.46 -4.36 17.04
N VAL A 101 8.60 -3.54 16.43
CA VAL A 101 8.61 -3.24 14.98
C VAL A 101 9.97 -2.67 14.56
N GLY A 102 10.52 -1.77 15.38
CA GLY A 102 11.81 -1.11 15.16
C GLY A 102 11.68 0.31 14.60
N PRO A 103 12.74 1.13 14.64
CA PRO A 103 12.66 2.57 14.35
C PRO A 103 12.56 2.92 12.85
N LEU A 104 12.77 1.94 11.96
CA LEU A 104 12.80 2.14 10.50
C LEU A 104 11.54 1.60 9.81
N GLU A 105 10.57 1.13 10.58
CA GLU A 105 9.34 0.56 10.06
C GLU A 105 8.14 0.95 10.93
N GLU A 106 6.94 0.83 10.36
CA GLU A 106 5.67 0.89 11.09
C GLU A 106 4.81 -0.33 10.75
N GLU A 107 3.76 -0.54 11.52
CA GLU A 107 2.83 -1.66 11.32
C GLU A 107 1.38 -1.23 11.47
N ASN A 108 0.52 -1.69 10.56
CA ASN A 108 -0.91 -1.73 10.78
C ASN A 108 -1.39 -3.17 10.89
N PHE A 109 -2.21 -3.44 11.90
CA PHE A 109 -2.82 -4.73 12.19
C PHE A 109 -4.34 -4.65 12.07
N ALA A 110 -4.97 -5.71 11.57
CA ALA A 110 -6.41 -5.88 11.61
C ALA A 110 -6.80 -7.37 11.67
N MET A 111 -7.84 -7.64 12.46
CA MET A 111 -8.63 -8.86 12.33
C MET A 111 -9.95 -8.53 11.63
N ILE A 112 -10.26 -9.26 10.57
CA ILE A 112 -11.51 -9.11 9.81
C ILE A 112 -12.29 -10.43 9.87
N PRO A 113 -13.46 -10.48 10.53
CA PRO A 113 -14.28 -11.69 10.58
C PRO A 113 -14.59 -12.22 9.19
N MET A 114 -14.59 -13.54 9.02
CA MET A 114 -14.92 -14.16 7.73
C MET A 114 -16.36 -13.86 7.27
N THR A 115 -17.27 -13.59 8.22
CA THR A 115 -18.62 -13.11 7.94
C THR A 115 -18.65 -11.77 7.21
N ASN A 116 -17.62 -10.94 7.39
CA ASN A 116 -17.47 -9.66 6.72
C ASN A 116 -16.66 -9.75 5.43
N ALA A 117 -15.84 -10.80 5.24
CA ALA A 117 -14.98 -10.97 4.08
C ALA A 117 -14.91 -12.43 3.60
N SER A 118 -15.54 -12.74 2.46
CA SER A 118 -15.51 -14.10 1.91
C SER A 118 -14.12 -14.56 1.44
N HIS A 119 -13.24 -13.61 1.08
CA HIS A 119 -11.91 -13.89 0.53
C HIS A 119 -10.86 -12.92 1.07
N ALA A 120 -9.59 -13.34 1.09
CA ALA A 120 -8.44 -12.53 1.51
C ALA A 120 -8.40 -11.13 0.84
N LYS A 121 -8.69 -11.05 -0.46
CA LYS A 121 -8.77 -9.77 -1.20
C LYS A 121 -9.85 -8.81 -0.68
N ASN A 122 -10.93 -9.33 -0.09
CA ASN A 122 -11.98 -8.50 0.51
C ASN A 122 -11.61 -8.09 1.93
N ALA A 123 -10.88 -8.95 2.64
CA ALA A 123 -10.41 -8.69 3.99
C ALA A 123 -9.37 -7.55 4.01
N ILE A 124 -8.37 -7.60 3.12
CA ILE A 124 -7.37 -6.51 2.99
C ILE A 124 -8.01 -5.17 2.61
N LYS A 125 -8.99 -5.16 1.68
CA LYS A 125 -9.73 -3.93 1.33
C LYS A 125 -10.44 -3.33 2.54
N GLN A 126 -11.02 -4.18 3.39
CA GLN A 126 -11.69 -3.73 4.60
C GLN A 126 -10.71 -3.23 5.66
N ALA A 127 -9.58 -3.92 5.85
CA ALA A 127 -8.53 -3.47 6.76
C ALA A 127 -8.02 -2.08 6.37
N ILE A 128 -7.66 -1.87 5.10
CA ILE A 128 -7.15 -0.60 4.59
C ILE A 128 -8.19 0.52 4.77
N ARG A 129 -9.46 0.27 4.43
CA ARG A 129 -10.55 1.24 4.64
C ARG A 129 -10.74 1.58 6.11
N LYS A 130 -10.69 0.57 6.99
CA LYS A 130 -10.83 0.74 8.43
C LYS A 130 -9.72 1.65 8.97
N TRP A 131 -8.47 1.34 8.65
CA TRP A 131 -7.31 2.15 9.07
C TRP A 131 -7.40 3.59 8.57
N TRP A 132 -7.70 3.80 7.28
CA TRP A 132 -7.84 5.14 6.73
C TRP A 132 -8.98 5.92 7.37
N SER A 133 -10.12 5.26 7.64
CA SER A 133 -11.31 5.91 8.21
C SER A 133 -11.12 6.43 9.63
N ALA A 134 -10.04 6.06 10.33
CA ALA A 134 -9.77 6.53 11.68
C ALA A 134 -9.72 8.08 11.76
N VAL A 135 -9.28 8.75 10.69
CA VAL A 135 -9.27 10.22 10.62
C VAL A 135 -10.65 10.86 10.74
N GLN A 136 -11.71 10.15 10.37
CA GLN A 136 -13.08 10.65 10.44
C GLN A 136 -13.70 10.48 11.84
N THR A 137 -13.00 9.82 12.75
CA THR A 137 -13.48 9.53 14.12
C THR A 137 -12.73 10.30 15.20
N ASP A 138 -11.63 10.97 14.83
CA ASP A 138 -10.79 11.71 15.76
C ASP A 138 -11.00 13.23 15.59
N PRO A 139 -11.26 13.99 16.67
CA PRO A 139 -11.57 15.42 16.60
C PRO A 139 -10.33 16.33 16.42
N THR A 140 -9.17 15.77 16.05
CA THR A 140 -7.94 16.54 15.81
C THR A 140 -8.13 17.56 14.68
N SER A 141 -7.71 18.81 14.93
CA SER A 141 -7.61 19.84 13.88
C SER A 141 -6.27 19.74 13.15
N TYR A 142 -6.33 19.91 11.83
CA TYR A 142 -5.18 19.90 10.93
C TYR A 142 -4.79 21.30 10.44
N ASP A 143 -5.46 22.38 10.90
CA ASP A 143 -5.30 23.74 10.36
C ASP A 143 -3.93 24.38 10.64
N ARG A 144 -3.16 23.84 11.59
CA ARG A 144 -1.85 24.37 12.01
C ARG A 144 -0.77 23.31 11.98
N GLN A 145 -0.66 22.58 10.88
CA GLN A 145 0.30 21.49 10.69
C GLN A 145 0.24 20.44 11.81
N PHE A 146 -0.50 19.36 11.56
CA PHE A 146 -0.64 18.29 12.54
C PHE A 146 0.71 17.58 12.77
N HIS A 147 1.18 17.59 14.02
CA HIS A 147 2.39 16.89 14.46
C HIS A 147 2.03 15.56 15.11
N VAL A 148 2.77 14.51 14.77
CA VAL A 148 2.57 13.19 15.38
C VAL A 148 3.26 13.15 16.73
N MET A 149 2.47 13.21 17.80
CA MET A 149 2.91 13.15 19.19
C MET A 149 2.78 11.74 19.78
N GLU A 150 3.48 11.48 20.89
CA GLU A 150 3.42 10.21 21.65
C GLU A 150 1.97 9.81 21.99
N ARG A 151 1.10 10.75 22.35
CA ARG A 151 -0.31 10.44 22.68
C ARG A 151 -1.08 9.77 21.53
N HIS A 152 -0.60 9.84 20.29
CA HIS A 152 -1.23 9.18 19.14
C HIS A 152 -0.80 7.73 18.98
N THR A 153 0.35 7.31 19.53
CA THR A 153 0.90 5.95 19.30
C THR A 153 -0.04 4.85 19.77
N ASN A 154 -0.89 5.17 20.78
CA ASN A 154 -1.88 4.27 21.36
C ASN A 154 -3.33 4.65 21.00
N SER A 155 -3.55 5.54 20.02
CA SER A 155 -4.90 5.98 19.64
C SER A 155 -5.38 5.30 18.34
N PRO A 156 -6.70 5.20 18.11
CA PRO A 156 -7.23 4.68 16.84
C PRO A 156 -6.69 5.42 15.60
N LEU A 157 -6.39 6.72 15.75
CA LEU A 157 -5.85 7.58 14.69
C LEU A 157 -4.48 7.08 14.17
N MET A 158 -3.71 6.33 14.97
CA MET A 158 -2.39 5.84 14.56
C MET A 158 -2.44 5.04 13.27
N SER A 159 -3.53 4.28 13.06
CA SER A 159 -3.70 3.48 11.85
C SER A 159 -3.80 4.33 10.57
N PHE A 160 -4.44 5.50 10.65
CA PHE A 160 -4.44 6.49 9.58
C PHE A 160 -3.07 7.16 9.45
N ILE A 161 -2.45 7.56 10.57
CA ILE A 161 -1.13 8.21 10.59
C ILE A 161 -0.09 7.36 9.85
N ARG A 162 -0.02 6.05 10.11
CA ARG A 162 0.92 5.12 9.46
C ARG A 162 0.71 5.03 7.94
N MET A 163 -0.53 5.16 7.47
CA MET A 163 -0.81 5.21 6.03
C MET A 163 -0.50 6.59 5.40
N ALA A 164 -0.69 7.66 6.17
CA ALA A 164 -0.57 9.05 5.73
C ALA A 164 0.82 9.67 5.96
N TRP A 165 1.73 8.96 6.64
CA TRP A 165 3.07 9.44 6.93
C TRP A 165 3.84 9.77 5.65
N HIS A 166 4.25 11.02 5.50
CA HIS A 166 4.67 11.52 4.18
C HIS A 166 5.96 10.87 3.65
N GLU A 167 6.89 10.49 4.52
CA GLU A 167 8.17 9.86 4.13
C GLU A 167 8.07 8.36 3.83
N THR A 168 6.95 7.72 4.17
CA THR A 168 6.79 6.29 3.88
C THR A 168 6.69 6.07 2.38
N TRP A 169 7.69 5.40 1.82
CA TRP A 169 7.83 5.10 0.40
C TRP A 169 7.67 3.62 0.08
N GLY A 170 7.58 2.74 1.09
CA GLY A 170 7.53 1.30 0.89
C GLY A 170 6.43 0.63 1.72
N ILE A 171 5.79 -0.39 1.17
CA ILE A 171 4.78 -1.19 1.85
C ILE A 171 4.87 -2.67 1.48
N GLY A 172 4.65 -3.56 2.43
CA GLY A 172 4.41 -4.98 2.19
C GLY A 172 3.45 -5.54 3.22
N CYS A 173 2.56 -6.46 2.83
CA CYS A 173 1.50 -6.93 3.72
C CYS A 173 1.33 -8.45 3.69
N GLY A 174 0.97 -9.03 4.83
CA GLY A 174 0.54 -10.41 4.97
C GLY A 174 -0.97 -10.50 5.22
N VAL A 175 -1.64 -11.39 4.49
CA VAL A 175 -3.05 -11.73 4.74
C VAL A 175 -3.14 -13.23 5.02
N LYS A 176 -3.47 -13.59 6.24
CA LYS A 176 -3.65 -14.98 6.66
C LYS A 176 -5.09 -15.25 7.01
N LYS A 177 -5.66 -16.33 6.48
CA LYS A 177 -6.90 -16.90 7.01
C LYS A 177 -6.58 -17.68 8.29
N CYS A 178 -7.17 -17.25 9.39
CA CYS A 178 -7.20 -17.93 10.69
C CYS A 178 -8.55 -18.66 10.83
N ASP A 179 -8.88 -19.15 12.03
CA ASP A 179 -10.07 -20.00 12.23
C ASP A 179 -11.37 -19.34 11.73
N ASP A 180 -11.73 -18.18 12.29
CA ASP A 180 -12.99 -17.48 12.03
C ASP A 180 -12.81 -16.06 11.44
N HIS A 181 -11.56 -15.64 11.25
CA HIS A 181 -11.19 -14.33 10.74
C HIS A 181 -9.99 -14.38 9.79
N TYR A 182 -9.72 -13.27 9.12
CA TYR A 182 -8.45 -13.00 8.49
C TYR A 182 -7.62 -12.10 9.39
N THR A 183 -6.37 -12.45 9.62
CA THR A 183 -5.34 -11.56 10.19
C THR A 183 -4.62 -10.86 9.05
N ILE A 184 -4.57 -9.54 9.12
CA ILE A 184 -3.92 -8.68 8.14
C ILE A 184 -2.89 -7.83 8.86
N ILE A 185 -1.66 -7.89 8.37
CA ILE A 185 -0.54 -7.07 8.84
C ILE A 185 0.03 -6.36 7.61
N CYS A 186 0.20 -5.05 7.69
CA CYS A 186 0.93 -4.25 6.71
C CYS A 186 2.10 -3.58 7.39
N ARG A 187 3.29 -3.79 6.84
CA ARG A 187 4.54 -3.16 7.26
C ARG A 187 4.86 -2.02 6.31
N TYR A 188 5.37 -0.93 6.86
CA TYR A 188 5.70 0.28 6.14
C TYR A 188 7.18 0.58 6.29
N ARG A 189 7.83 0.99 5.20
CA ARG A 189 9.24 1.41 5.21
C ARG A 189 9.34 2.87 5.63
N TRP A 190 10.31 3.16 6.49
CA TRP A 190 10.52 4.37 7.28
C TRP A 190 9.56 4.46 8.46
N GLY A 191 10.15 4.56 9.65
CA GLY A 191 9.41 4.75 10.89
C GLY A 191 8.95 6.19 11.04
N ILE A 192 7.88 6.37 11.82
CA ILE A 192 7.38 7.70 12.15
C ILE A 192 8.34 8.40 13.12
N THR A 193 8.72 9.63 12.81
CA THR A 193 9.40 10.49 13.77
C THR A 193 8.35 11.21 14.62
N LEU A 194 8.53 11.20 15.94
CA LEU A 194 7.63 11.90 16.85
C LEU A 194 7.99 13.38 16.94
N ASN A 195 6.98 14.19 17.29
CA ASN A 195 7.06 15.65 17.33
C ASN A 195 7.41 16.30 15.98
N THR A 196 7.17 15.57 14.89
CA THR A 196 7.30 16.08 13.52
C THR A 196 5.96 16.04 12.80
N PRO A 197 5.78 16.89 11.78
CA PRO A 197 4.55 16.93 10.99
C PRO A 197 4.20 15.57 10.37
N LEU A 198 2.92 15.22 10.31
CA LEU A 198 2.45 14.05 9.56
C LEU A 198 2.79 14.15 8.06
N TYR A 199 2.67 15.37 7.53
CA TYR A 199 3.11 15.78 6.20
C TYR A 199 3.37 17.29 6.19
N TRP A 200 4.19 17.74 5.25
CA TRP A 200 4.41 19.17 4.98
C TRP A 200 3.19 19.74 4.27
N GLN A 201 2.53 20.74 4.86
CA GLN A 201 1.40 21.42 4.22
C GLN A 201 1.90 22.30 3.09
N GLY A 202 1.31 22.16 1.91
CA GLY A 202 1.73 22.90 0.73
C GLY A 202 0.99 22.44 -0.50
N ALA A 203 1.12 23.19 -1.60
CA ALA A 203 0.58 22.75 -2.88
C ALA A 203 1.20 21.39 -3.27
N PRO A 204 0.46 20.47 -3.90
CA PRO A 204 1.01 19.18 -4.31
C PRO A 204 2.34 19.34 -5.06
N CYS A 205 3.33 18.50 -4.75
CA CYS A 205 4.69 18.55 -5.28
C CYS A 205 5.58 19.73 -4.86
N SER A 206 5.08 20.71 -4.11
CA SER A 206 5.84 21.93 -3.79
C SER A 206 7.09 21.68 -2.94
N GLU A 207 7.07 20.62 -2.15
CA GLU A 207 8.11 20.28 -1.16
C GLU A 207 8.79 18.93 -1.49
N CYS A 208 8.52 18.33 -2.66
CA CYS A 208 9.28 17.14 -3.09
C CYS A 208 10.76 17.49 -3.19
N TRP A 209 11.64 16.55 -2.80
CA TRP A 209 13.09 16.74 -2.83
C TRP A 209 13.59 17.13 -4.23
N ASP A 210 13.10 16.43 -5.25
CA ASP A 210 13.25 16.81 -6.65
C ASP A 210 11.86 17.07 -7.26
N LYS A 211 11.70 18.21 -7.93
CA LYS A 211 10.43 18.58 -8.56
C LYS A 211 10.18 17.79 -9.84
N ASP A 212 11.23 17.31 -10.49
CA ASP A 212 11.15 16.46 -11.67
C ASP A 212 10.74 15.02 -11.31
N THR A 213 10.80 14.65 -10.03
CA THR A 213 10.34 13.37 -9.50
C THR A 213 8.95 13.48 -8.87
N CYS A 214 8.05 14.33 -9.39
CA CYS A 214 6.65 14.34 -8.94
C CYS A 214 5.66 14.02 -10.06
N ASN A 215 4.60 13.28 -9.72
CA ASN A 215 3.43 13.17 -10.58
C ASN A 215 2.34 14.16 -10.12
N PRO A 216 2.21 15.34 -10.74
CA PRO A 216 1.29 16.37 -10.29
C PRO A 216 -0.18 15.99 -10.43
N SER A 217 -0.51 15.04 -11.31
CA SER A 217 -1.90 14.59 -11.49
C SER A 217 -2.45 13.83 -10.27
N ILE A 218 -1.55 13.23 -9.47
CA ILE A 218 -1.87 12.48 -8.24
C ILE A 218 -1.20 13.09 -6.99
N GLY A 219 -0.38 14.13 -7.15
CA GLY A 219 0.25 14.86 -6.05
C GLY A 219 1.27 14.05 -5.24
N LEU A 220 1.84 12.99 -5.83
CA LEU A 220 2.81 12.11 -5.16
C LEU A 220 4.22 12.31 -5.70
N CYS A 221 5.19 12.41 -4.79
CA CYS A 221 6.62 12.40 -5.09
C CYS A 221 7.08 10.96 -5.38
N LEU A 222 8.08 10.82 -6.23
CA LEU A 222 8.75 9.60 -6.62
C LEU A 222 10.16 9.61 -6.01
N GLU A 223 10.67 8.41 -5.70
CA GLU A 223 12.10 8.22 -5.41
C GLU A 223 12.96 8.36 -6.67
#